data_AF-A0A6A5JWD1-F1
#
_entry.id   AF-A0A6A5JWD1-F1
#
_cell.length_a   1.000
_cell.length_b   1.000
_cell.length_c   1.000
_cell.angle_alpha   90.00
_cell.angle_beta   90.00
_cell.angle_gamma   90.00
#
_symmetry.space_group_name_H-M   'P 1'
#
loop_
_entity.id
_entity.type
_entity.pdbx_description
1 polymer ?
#
loop_
_entity_poly.entity_id
_entity_poly.type
_entity_poly.pdbx_seq_one_letter_code
_entity_poly.pdbx_strand_id
1 'polypeptide(L)'
;MGTKKDEAREFLANVEGGNVPVTCHDDVLRIAYIYMYEGLGNVQGVFDVVEKLHAHGWSFGESELRFNRTLDIFYVAQIAAAYYRWTDQLNGDEDLNFSDFDAFYTAHHALLHPTAWRSYYSTTFLTQPTTTRFYRMPDLQDLPDSSSPLCLPRENPVSEHVLRLPRWAYTVGRTRHRQPLLPFDTITKIALRTLDAVLTRLHAAYPSTPPFSESHARFWLDEYYTPPTAESKPRKDIREVWGPHHFGLNVASGLYDIHSLEAQYLAQLSSGKAVEPEPSKPEFWWVGFPDGGTAIDALQRGWQEEIGSEEEVEFLAAVAMEETAGLGAGAIKMDELDCSIRSHILLAVMQAALVKNMQEREHFLGELEKRMVQKGRIGEERAGKWVREALEIMVPYVRVRQGEWPDTEERDEMLRRILVENPLLFARWKLSAVLRQFAFDDAKTGCHGCHIAYR
;
A
#
# COMPACT_ATOMS: atom_id res chain seq x y z
N MET A 1 25.24 5.54 -31.05
CA MET A 1 24.18 5.80 -30.06
C MET A 1 22.85 6.24 -30.70
N GLY A 2 22.83 6.94 -31.85
CA GLY A 2 21.58 7.35 -32.52
C GLY A 2 20.73 6.19 -33.09
N THR A 3 21.33 5.28 -33.87
CA THR A 3 20.60 4.24 -34.63
C THR A 3 19.76 3.26 -33.79
N LYS A 4 20.17 2.94 -32.56
CA LYS A 4 19.51 1.91 -31.73
C LYS A 4 18.30 2.43 -30.94
N LYS A 5 18.35 3.69 -30.51
CA LYS A 5 17.19 4.38 -29.94
C LYS A 5 16.11 4.60 -31.01
N ASP A 6 16.54 4.75 -32.25
CA ASP A 6 15.64 4.85 -33.40
C ASP A 6 14.95 3.50 -33.69
N GLU A 7 15.62 2.35 -33.52
CA GLU A 7 15.01 1.01 -33.65
C GLU A 7 13.90 0.74 -32.60
N ALA A 8 14.14 1.08 -31.33
CA ALA A 8 13.13 0.93 -30.27
C ALA A 8 11.89 1.79 -30.54
N ARG A 9 12.10 3.04 -30.99
CA ARG A 9 11.03 3.97 -31.34
C ARG A 9 10.28 3.54 -32.58
N GLU A 10 10.98 3.01 -33.58
CA GLU A 10 10.36 2.45 -34.77
C GLU A 10 9.50 1.23 -34.43
N PHE A 11 9.99 0.32 -33.57
CA PHE A 11 9.21 -0.80 -33.08
C PHE A 11 7.94 -0.32 -32.35
N LEU A 12 8.08 0.61 -31.40
CA LEU A 12 6.92 1.17 -30.69
C LEU A 12 5.94 1.84 -31.64
N ALA A 13 6.40 2.67 -32.57
CA ALA A 13 5.53 3.35 -33.53
C ALA A 13 4.77 2.33 -34.43
N ASN A 14 5.41 1.23 -34.80
CA ASN A 14 4.77 0.17 -35.57
C ASN A 14 3.73 -0.60 -34.73
N VAL A 15 4.01 -0.86 -33.46
CA VAL A 15 3.07 -1.54 -32.56
C VAL A 15 1.88 -0.63 -32.22
N GLU A 16 2.14 0.62 -31.84
CA GLU A 16 1.11 1.64 -31.54
C GLU A 16 0.26 1.97 -32.79
N GLY A 17 0.87 1.96 -33.97
CA GLY A 17 0.20 2.13 -35.26
C GLY A 17 -0.60 0.90 -35.74
N GLY A 18 -0.52 -0.23 -35.02
CA GLY A 18 -1.22 -1.47 -35.38
C GLY A 18 -0.58 -2.26 -36.53
N ASN A 19 0.64 -1.90 -36.96
CA ASN A 19 1.40 -2.61 -37.99
C ASN A 19 1.96 -3.94 -37.45
N VAL A 20 2.24 -4.01 -36.15
CA VAL A 20 2.69 -5.21 -35.45
C VAL A 20 1.65 -5.59 -34.40
N PRO A 21 1.03 -6.77 -34.47
CA PRO A 21 0.01 -7.18 -33.51
C PRO A 21 0.64 -7.55 -32.16
N VAL A 22 -0.04 -7.20 -31.08
CA VAL A 22 0.30 -7.61 -29.70
C VAL A 22 -0.61 -8.77 -29.33
N THR A 23 -0.05 -9.97 -29.26
CA THR A 23 -0.83 -11.22 -29.18
C THR A 23 -0.52 -12.09 -27.98
N CYS A 24 0.65 -11.88 -27.36
CA CYS A 24 1.08 -12.69 -26.23
C CYS A 24 1.74 -11.85 -25.13
N HIS A 25 2.00 -12.50 -23.99
CA HIS A 25 2.72 -11.93 -22.85
C HIS A 25 4.08 -11.34 -23.24
N ASP A 26 4.85 -12.05 -24.07
CA ASP A 26 6.20 -11.63 -24.46
C ASP A 26 6.19 -10.34 -25.29
N ASP A 27 5.14 -10.12 -26.11
CA ASP A 27 4.93 -8.87 -26.84
C ASP A 27 4.73 -7.70 -25.87
N VAL A 28 3.84 -7.88 -24.88
CA VAL A 28 3.57 -6.87 -23.84
C VAL A 28 4.82 -6.60 -23.00
N LEU A 29 5.56 -7.65 -22.66
CA LEU A 29 6.81 -7.55 -21.90
C LEU A 29 7.85 -6.72 -22.64
N ARG A 30 8.01 -6.95 -23.95
CA ARG A 30 8.95 -6.17 -24.78
C ARG A 30 8.55 -4.70 -24.87
N ILE A 31 7.27 -4.40 -25.02
CA ILE A 31 6.77 -3.02 -25.01
C ILE A 31 7.02 -2.36 -23.66
N ALA A 32 6.67 -3.03 -22.56
CA ALA A 32 6.86 -2.54 -21.20
C ALA A 32 8.34 -2.29 -20.87
N TYR A 33 9.24 -3.16 -21.37
CA TYR A 33 10.69 -2.99 -21.26
C TYR A 33 11.15 -1.68 -21.91
N ILE A 34 10.67 -1.36 -23.11
CA ILE A 34 11.02 -0.10 -23.80
C ILE A 34 10.41 1.10 -23.07
N TYR A 35 9.15 1.01 -22.64
CA TYR A 35 8.52 2.09 -21.88
C TYR A 35 9.21 2.35 -20.54
N MET A 36 9.72 1.32 -19.86
CA MET A 36 10.57 1.48 -18.68
C MET A 36 11.88 2.18 -19.06
N TYR A 37 12.56 1.77 -20.14
CA TYR A 37 13.78 2.44 -20.61
C TYR A 37 13.57 3.94 -20.89
N GLU A 38 12.47 4.33 -21.53
CA GLU A 38 12.15 5.74 -21.78
C GLU A 38 11.59 6.46 -20.54
N GLY A 39 11.05 5.73 -19.57
CA GLY A 39 10.30 6.23 -18.42
C GLY A 39 11.06 6.32 -17.10
N LEU A 40 12.21 5.65 -16.95
CA LEU A 40 13.04 5.66 -15.73
C LEU A 40 13.58 7.06 -15.36
N GLY A 41 13.47 8.05 -16.26
CA GLY A 41 13.76 9.46 -15.99
C GLY A 41 12.58 10.30 -15.47
N ASN A 42 11.36 9.73 -15.37
CA ASN A 42 10.15 10.43 -14.93
C ASN A 42 9.68 9.94 -13.54
N VAL A 43 9.05 10.85 -12.78
CA VAL A 43 8.74 10.73 -11.33
C VAL A 43 7.73 9.62 -10.97
N GLN A 44 7.15 8.90 -11.94
CA GLN A 44 6.01 7.99 -11.72
C GLN A 44 6.23 6.52 -12.16
N GLY A 45 7.39 6.17 -12.73
CA GLY A 45 7.89 4.79 -12.82
C GLY A 45 6.92 3.73 -13.35
N VAL A 46 6.76 2.62 -12.62
CA VAL A 46 5.89 1.48 -12.99
C VAL A 46 4.43 1.88 -13.24
N PHE A 47 3.91 2.88 -12.54
CA PHE A 47 2.53 3.30 -12.67
C PHE A 47 2.27 3.91 -14.04
N ASP A 48 3.16 4.78 -14.52
CA ASP A 48 3.03 5.42 -15.83
C ASP A 48 3.11 4.41 -16.97
N VAL A 49 3.99 3.42 -16.85
CA VAL A 49 4.12 2.37 -17.86
C VAL A 49 2.82 1.58 -17.95
N VAL A 50 2.21 1.19 -16.83
CA VAL A 50 0.94 0.47 -16.83
C VAL A 50 -0.20 1.32 -17.43
N GLU A 51 -0.27 2.60 -17.11
CA GLU A 51 -1.27 3.50 -17.71
C GLU A 51 -1.09 3.62 -19.23
N LYS A 52 0.16 3.68 -19.72
CA LYS A 52 0.45 3.67 -21.17
C LYS A 52 0.04 2.36 -21.83
N LEU A 53 0.31 1.21 -21.19
CA LEU A 53 -0.13 -0.10 -21.70
C LEU A 53 -1.66 -0.15 -21.78
N HIS A 54 -2.35 0.26 -20.72
CA HIS A 54 -3.81 0.24 -20.64
C HIS A 54 -4.46 1.18 -21.67
N ALA A 55 -3.87 2.35 -21.93
CA ALA A 55 -4.34 3.29 -22.95
C ALA A 55 -4.33 2.69 -24.37
N HIS A 56 -3.43 1.75 -24.64
CA HIS A 56 -3.35 1.02 -25.90
C HIS A 56 -4.11 -0.33 -25.89
N GLY A 57 -4.80 -0.64 -24.78
CA GLY A 57 -5.57 -1.88 -24.65
C GLY A 57 -4.71 -3.12 -24.34
N TRP A 58 -3.47 -2.93 -23.90
CA TRP A 58 -2.52 -3.98 -23.54
C TRP A 58 -2.51 -4.25 -22.03
N SER A 59 -2.29 -5.51 -21.68
CA SER A 59 -2.34 -6.03 -20.31
C SER A 59 -1.56 -7.34 -20.26
N PHE A 60 -0.87 -7.60 -19.16
CA PHE A 60 -0.26 -8.91 -18.88
C PHE A 60 -1.31 -9.93 -18.44
N GLY A 61 -2.38 -9.47 -17.81
CA GLY A 61 -3.50 -10.34 -17.43
C GLY A 61 -4.36 -10.77 -18.62
N GLU A 62 -4.85 -12.01 -18.54
CA GLU A 62 -5.81 -12.59 -19.49
C GLU A 62 -7.17 -12.83 -18.83
N SER A 63 -8.23 -12.93 -19.62
CA SER A 63 -9.60 -13.21 -19.15
C SER A 63 -10.05 -12.30 -18.00
N GLU A 64 -10.36 -12.86 -16.82
CA GLU A 64 -10.80 -12.11 -15.63
C GLU A 64 -9.71 -11.23 -15.00
N LEU A 65 -8.44 -11.48 -15.33
CA LEU A 65 -7.30 -10.69 -14.87
C LEU A 65 -6.90 -9.61 -15.89
N ARG A 66 -7.59 -9.49 -17.02
CA ARG A 66 -7.26 -8.47 -18.03
C ARG A 66 -7.46 -7.07 -17.46
N PHE A 67 -6.47 -6.20 -17.64
CA PHE A 67 -6.40 -4.85 -17.05
C PHE A 67 -6.40 -4.86 -15.52
N ASN A 68 -5.88 -5.92 -14.92
CA ASN A 68 -5.66 -5.97 -13.48
C ASN A 68 -4.42 -5.16 -13.13
N ARG A 69 -4.65 -3.98 -12.53
CA ARG A 69 -3.59 -3.04 -12.17
C ARG A 69 -2.51 -3.67 -11.29
N THR A 70 -2.89 -4.53 -10.34
CA THR A 70 -1.92 -5.19 -9.47
C THR A 70 -1.03 -6.15 -10.25
N LEU A 71 -1.62 -6.99 -11.09
CA LEU A 71 -0.88 -7.94 -11.92
C LEU A 71 0.03 -7.24 -12.93
N ASP A 72 -0.47 -6.19 -13.57
CA ASP A 72 0.29 -5.46 -14.57
C ASP A 72 1.47 -4.71 -13.94
N ILE A 73 1.26 -4.05 -12.80
CA ILE A 73 2.36 -3.40 -12.06
C ILE A 73 3.35 -4.43 -11.53
N PHE A 74 2.91 -5.62 -11.10
CA PHE A 74 3.81 -6.69 -10.69
C PHE A 74 4.82 -7.00 -11.80
N TYR A 75 4.37 -7.20 -13.04
CA TYR A 75 5.28 -7.50 -14.15
C TYR A 75 6.21 -6.35 -14.49
N VAL A 76 5.73 -5.10 -14.49
CA VAL A 76 6.59 -3.94 -14.71
C VAL A 76 7.62 -3.78 -13.57
N ALA A 77 7.23 -4.07 -12.33
CA ALA A 77 8.12 -4.11 -11.18
C ALA A 77 9.19 -5.22 -11.30
N GLN A 78 8.84 -6.37 -11.88
CA GLN A 78 9.81 -7.43 -12.20
C GLN A 78 10.82 -6.99 -13.26
N ILE A 79 10.40 -6.22 -14.28
CA ILE A 79 11.32 -5.62 -15.25
C ILE A 79 12.30 -4.70 -14.53
N ALA A 80 11.81 -3.84 -13.61
CA ALA A 80 12.69 -2.99 -12.81
C ALA A 80 13.66 -3.81 -11.97
N ALA A 81 13.18 -4.85 -11.26
CA ALA A 81 14.04 -5.72 -10.46
C ALA A 81 15.12 -6.43 -11.32
N ALA A 82 14.74 -6.95 -12.47
CA ALA A 82 15.65 -7.58 -13.42
C ALA A 82 16.67 -6.58 -13.98
N TYR A 83 16.27 -5.35 -14.32
CA TYR A 83 17.18 -4.28 -14.73
C TYR A 83 18.27 -4.04 -13.69
N TYR A 84 17.86 -3.87 -12.44
CA TYR A 84 18.79 -3.64 -11.34
C TYR A 84 19.75 -4.81 -11.07
N ARG A 85 19.39 -6.04 -11.46
CA ARG A 85 20.28 -7.21 -11.39
C ARG A 85 21.19 -7.32 -12.62
N TRP A 86 20.77 -6.76 -13.75
CA TRP A 86 21.51 -6.74 -15.01
C TRP A 86 22.64 -5.71 -15.00
N THR A 87 22.41 -4.55 -14.39
CA THR A 87 23.41 -3.46 -14.32
C THR A 87 24.21 -3.48 -13.03
N ASP A 88 25.50 -3.14 -13.10
CA ASP A 88 26.32 -2.87 -11.94
C ASP A 88 26.03 -1.47 -11.38
N GLN A 89 25.16 -1.41 -10.37
CA GLN A 89 24.72 -0.17 -9.72
C GLN A 89 25.86 0.66 -9.11
N LEU A 90 27.03 0.06 -8.86
CA LEU A 90 28.14 0.72 -8.17
C LEU A 90 29.24 1.20 -9.13
N ASN A 91 29.35 0.60 -10.31
CA ASN A 91 30.43 0.89 -11.26
C ASN A 91 30.00 1.75 -12.46
N GLY A 92 28.73 2.13 -12.54
CA GLY A 92 28.25 3.14 -13.50
C GLY A 92 28.28 2.70 -14.96
N ASP A 93 28.28 1.39 -15.23
CA ASP A 93 28.30 0.83 -16.59
C ASP A 93 26.93 0.34 -17.08
N GLU A 94 26.68 0.76 -18.33
CA GLU A 94 25.64 0.47 -19.35
C GLU A 94 24.13 0.64 -19.03
N ASP A 95 23.56 1.67 -19.68
CA ASP A 95 22.11 1.85 -19.88
C ASP A 95 21.46 0.60 -20.51
N LEU A 96 20.22 0.27 -20.12
CA LEU A 96 19.40 -0.72 -20.84
C LEU A 96 19.42 -0.45 -22.34
N ASN A 97 19.64 -1.47 -23.15
CA ASN A 97 19.60 -1.32 -24.60
C ASN A 97 18.55 -2.27 -25.19
N PHE A 98 17.76 -1.74 -26.12
CA PHE A 98 16.70 -2.49 -26.82
C PHE A 98 17.18 -3.78 -27.47
N SER A 99 18.41 -3.82 -27.99
CA SER A 99 18.97 -5.04 -28.59
C SER A 99 19.17 -6.18 -27.60
N ASP A 100 19.16 -5.88 -26.30
CA ASP A 100 19.53 -6.83 -25.26
C ASP A 100 18.29 -7.51 -24.66
N PHE A 101 17.09 -7.19 -25.15
CA PHE A 101 15.84 -7.76 -24.63
C PHE A 101 15.87 -9.29 -24.58
N ASP A 102 16.33 -9.97 -25.64
CA ASP A 102 16.34 -11.44 -25.67
C ASP A 102 17.33 -12.03 -24.64
N ALA A 103 18.50 -11.39 -24.47
CA ALA A 103 19.48 -11.79 -23.46
C ALA A 103 18.99 -11.51 -22.05
N PHE A 104 18.39 -10.34 -21.84
CA PHE A 104 17.76 -9.91 -20.60
C PHE A 104 16.62 -10.86 -20.19
N TYR A 105 15.72 -11.17 -21.12
CA TYR A 105 14.61 -12.09 -20.90
C TYR A 105 15.12 -13.49 -20.56
N THR A 106 16.13 -13.99 -21.27
CA THR A 106 16.74 -15.30 -20.99
C THR A 106 17.37 -15.34 -19.61
N ALA A 107 18.13 -14.31 -19.22
CA ALA A 107 18.80 -14.24 -17.92
C ALA A 107 17.83 -14.10 -16.74
N HIS A 108 16.67 -13.46 -16.96
CA HIS A 108 15.69 -13.16 -15.90
C HIS A 108 14.35 -13.85 -16.11
N HIS A 109 14.31 -14.94 -16.89
CA HIS A 109 13.10 -15.66 -17.26
C HIS A 109 12.25 -16.06 -16.05
N ALA A 110 12.87 -16.44 -14.93
CA ALA A 110 12.15 -16.81 -13.70
C ALA A 110 11.27 -15.67 -13.14
N LEU A 111 11.69 -14.41 -13.31
CA LEU A 111 10.92 -13.22 -12.90
C LEU A 111 9.86 -12.83 -13.93
N LEU A 112 10.16 -13.04 -15.22
CA LEU A 112 9.43 -12.44 -16.33
C LEU A 112 8.45 -13.39 -17.02
N HIS A 113 8.51 -14.69 -16.74
CA HIS A 113 7.64 -15.70 -17.35
C HIS A 113 6.14 -15.43 -17.06
N PRO A 114 5.20 -15.74 -17.98
CA PRO A 114 3.76 -15.48 -17.83
C PRO A 114 3.08 -16.07 -16.59
N THR A 115 3.71 -17.03 -15.93
CA THR A 115 3.19 -17.67 -14.71
C THR A 115 3.94 -17.29 -13.44
N ALA A 116 4.94 -16.40 -13.53
CA ALA A 116 5.77 -16.01 -12.38
C ALA A 116 4.93 -15.44 -11.23
N TRP A 117 3.86 -14.71 -11.54
CA TRP A 117 2.96 -14.11 -10.55
C TRP A 117 2.34 -15.12 -9.58
N ARG A 118 2.19 -16.40 -9.98
CA ARG A 118 1.52 -17.43 -9.16
C ARG A 118 2.27 -17.78 -7.88
N SER A 119 3.57 -17.47 -7.82
CA SER A 119 4.37 -17.60 -6.60
C SER A 119 4.15 -16.43 -5.63
N TYR A 120 3.64 -15.30 -6.12
CA TYR A 120 3.51 -14.05 -5.35
C TYR A 120 2.07 -13.73 -4.99
N TYR A 121 1.11 -14.12 -5.84
CA TYR A 121 -0.29 -13.77 -5.65
C TYR A 121 -1.22 -14.98 -5.70
N SER A 122 -2.22 -14.98 -4.84
CA SER A 122 -3.38 -15.84 -5.00
C SER A 122 -4.36 -15.30 -6.04
N THR A 123 -5.01 -16.18 -6.79
CA THR A 123 -6.06 -15.78 -7.74
C THR A 123 -7.22 -15.09 -7.02
N THR A 124 -7.60 -15.58 -5.83
CA THR A 124 -8.66 -14.99 -5.01
C THR A 124 -8.32 -13.54 -4.64
N PHE A 125 -7.07 -13.24 -4.30
CA PHE A 125 -6.65 -11.88 -3.98
C PHE A 125 -6.63 -10.97 -5.22
N LEU A 126 -6.12 -11.44 -6.36
CA LEU A 126 -6.08 -10.65 -7.60
C LEU A 126 -7.47 -10.34 -8.15
N THR A 127 -8.45 -11.22 -7.96
CA THR A 127 -9.82 -11.04 -8.45
C THR A 127 -10.68 -10.13 -7.56
N GLN A 128 -10.17 -9.69 -6.40
CA GLN A 128 -10.86 -8.71 -5.56
C GLN A 128 -11.05 -7.39 -6.32
N PRO A 129 -12.25 -6.78 -6.32
CA PRO A 129 -12.50 -5.51 -7.03
C PRO A 129 -11.53 -4.38 -6.66
N THR A 130 -11.00 -4.39 -5.44
CA THR A 130 -10.01 -3.40 -4.97
C THR A 130 -8.64 -3.67 -5.58
N THR A 131 -8.18 -4.92 -5.55
CA THR A 131 -6.86 -5.34 -6.07
C THR A 131 -6.78 -5.22 -7.59
N THR A 132 -7.88 -5.45 -8.30
CA THR A 132 -7.92 -5.23 -9.76
C THR A 132 -7.74 -3.76 -10.13
N ARG A 133 -8.21 -2.84 -9.29
CA ARG A 133 -8.23 -1.38 -9.54
C ARG A 133 -7.06 -0.63 -8.95
N PHE A 134 -6.47 -1.14 -7.86
CA PHE A 134 -5.40 -0.48 -7.12
C PHE A 134 -4.27 -1.44 -6.86
N TYR A 135 -3.04 -0.94 -6.98
CA TYR A 135 -1.85 -1.71 -6.74
C TYR A 135 -1.74 -2.14 -5.28
N ARG A 136 -1.56 -3.45 -5.05
CA ARG A 136 -1.33 -4.05 -3.73
C ARG A 136 -0.12 -4.97 -3.76
N MET A 137 0.62 -5.00 -2.64
CA MET A 137 1.72 -5.93 -2.48
C MET A 137 1.23 -7.39 -2.54
N PRO A 138 2.09 -8.33 -2.98
CA PRO A 138 1.84 -9.76 -2.94
C PRO A 138 1.29 -10.34 -1.62
N ASP A 139 0.33 -11.25 -1.71
CA ASP A 139 -0.22 -12.01 -0.59
C ASP A 139 0.43 -13.39 -0.38
N LEU A 140 1.31 -13.86 -1.27
CA LEU A 140 1.97 -15.18 -1.15
C LEU A 140 3.50 -15.17 -1.09
N GLN A 141 4.19 -14.10 -1.50
CA GLN A 141 5.64 -13.91 -1.27
C GLN A 141 6.01 -12.43 -1.43
N ASP A 142 7.01 -11.92 -0.73
CA ASP A 142 7.45 -10.52 -0.95
C ASP A 142 7.95 -10.30 -2.38
N LEU A 143 7.84 -9.07 -2.90
CA LEU A 143 8.44 -8.74 -4.20
C LEU A 143 9.95 -8.98 -4.16
N PRO A 144 10.56 -9.42 -5.27
CA PRO A 144 12.00 -9.60 -5.36
C PRO A 144 12.77 -8.35 -4.94
N ASP A 145 13.75 -8.58 -4.08
CA ASP A 145 14.66 -7.60 -3.47
C ASP A 145 14.01 -6.54 -2.57
N SER A 146 12.70 -6.60 -2.30
CA SER A 146 11.99 -5.55 -1.54
C SER A 146 12.39 -5.44 -0.07
N SER A 147 13.15 -6.41 0.44
CA SER A 147 13.51 -6.54 1.86
C SER A 147 14.89 -5.99 2.23
N SER A 148 15.64 -5.47 1.25
CA SER A 148 16.96 -4.87 1.48
C SER A 148 17.02 -3.46 0.89
N PRO A 149 17.88 -2.57 1.44
CA PRO A 149 18.13 -1.27 0.85
C PRO A 149 18.55 -1.38 -0.63
N LEU A 150 18.23 -0.37 -1.41
CA LEU A 150 18.72 -0.28 -2.80
C LEU A 150 20.25 -0.11 -2.81
N CYS A 151 20.90 -0.48 -3.93
CA CYS A 151 22.36 -0.39 -4.14
C CYS A 151 23.28 -1.32 -3.32
N LEU A 152 22.75 -2.27 -2.54
CA LEU A 152 23.56 -3.33 -1.92
C LEU A 152 23.57 -4.62 -2.76
N PRO A 153 24.64 -5.46 -2.70
CA PRO A 153 24.67 -6.76 -3.36
C PRO A 153 23.47 -7.62 -2.94
N ARG A 154 22.71 -8.09 -3.92
CA ARG A 154 21.40 -8.74 -3.70
C ARG A 154 21.49 -10.25 -3.85
N GLU A 155 22.37 -10.86 -3.07
CA GLU A 155 22.42 -12.32 -2.95
C GLU A 155 21.58 -12.76 -1.75
N ASN A 156 20.28 -12.45 -1.79
CA ASN A 156 19.37 -12.99 -0.80
C ASN A 156 18.76 -14.28 -1.33
N PRO A 157 18.94 -15.43 -0.67
CA PRO A 157 18.04 -16.55 -0.89
C PRO A 157 16.62 -16.05 -0.60
N VAL A 158 15.70 -16.37 -1.50
CA VAL A 158 14.28 -15.96 -1.45
C VAL A 158 13.78 -16.12 -0.01
N SER A 159 13.70 -15.02 0.73
CA SER A 159 13.17 -15.04 2.09
C SER A 159 11.65 -15.01 1.96
N GLU A 160 11.03 -16.06 2.48
CA GLU A 160 9.57 -16.20 2.50
C GLU A 160 8.99 -15.16 3.47
N HIS A 161 8.49 -14.04 2.95
CA HIS A 161 7.63 -13.06 3.65
C HIS A 161 8.23 -12.22 4.79
N VAL A 162 9.50 -11.86 4.73
CA VAL A 162 10.14 -11.06 5.77
C VAL A 162 9.50 -9.67 5.97
N LEU A 163 8.85 -9.10 4.95
CA LEU A 163 8.26 -7.75 5.03
C LEU A 163 6.85 -7.70 5.60
N ARG A 164 6.13 -8.82 5.61
CA ARG A 164 4.70 -8.83 5.97
C ARG A 164 4.46 -8.31 7.39
N LEU A 165 5.08 -8.96 8.38
CA LEU A 165 4.92 -8.60 9.78
C LEU A 165 5.43 -7.19 10.11
N PRO A 166 6.63 -6.75 9.66
CA PRO A 166 7.07 -5.39 9.95
C PRO A 166 6.18 -4.33 9.29
N ARG A 167 5.67 -4.57 8.06
CA ARG A 167 4.73 -3.64 7.41
C ARG A 167 3.43 -3.52 8.19
N TRP A 168 2.86 -4.65 8.60
CA TRP A 168 1.67 -4.67 9.44
C TRP A 168 1.92 -3.95 10.78
N ALA A 169 3.03 -4.25 11.45
CA ALA A 169 3.38 -3.64 12.73
C ALA A 169 3.60 -2.12 12.60
N TYR A 170 4.19 -1.67 11.49
CA TYR A 170 4.30 -0.26 11.15
C TYR A 170 2.92 0.42 11.08
N THR A 171 1.93 -0.21 10.44
CA THR A 171 0.55 0.30 10.39
C THR A 171 -0.11 0.32 11.77
N VAL A 172 0.13 -0.67 12.62
CA VAL A 172 -0.36 -0.70 14.01
C VAL A 172 0.25 0.44 14.84
N GLY A 173 1.57 0.60 14.80
CA GLY A 173 2.31 1.65 15.49
C GLY A 173 1.86 3.05 15.07
N ARG A 174 1.74 3.30 13.76
CA ARG A 174 1.21 4.56 13.23
C ARG A 174 -0.22 4.80 13.71
N THR A 175 -1.10 3.80 13.66
CA THR A 175 -2.51 3.92 14.06
C THR A 175 -2.63 4.34 15.51
N ARG A 176 -1.88 3.71 16.41
CA ARG A 176 -1.84 4.07 17.83
C ARG A 176 -1.46 5.54 18.05
N HIS A 177 -0.42 6.04 17.36
CA HIS A 177 -0.04 7.45 17.49
C HIS A 177 -1.15 8.43 17.07
N ARG A 178 -2.08 8.00 16.20
CA ARG A 178 -3.20 8.82 15.75
C ARG A 178 -4.46 8.65 16.59
N GLN A 179 -4.54 7.59 17.40
CA GLN A 179 -5.75 7.22 18.13
C GLN A 179 -5.61 7.49 19.63
N PRO A 180 -6.10 8.64 20.12
CA PRO A 180 -6.08 8.96 21.54
C PRO A 180 -7.17 8.24 22.34
N LEU A 181 -8.22 7.70 21.70
CA LEU A 181 -9.39 7.16 22.39
C LEU A 181 -9.25 5.69 22.81
N LEU A 182 -8.52 4.88 22.04
CA LEU A 182 -8.43 3.45 22.31
C LEU A 182 -7.24 3.15 23.23
N PRO A 183 -7.44 2.36 24.32
CA PRO A 183 -6.34 1.88 25.14
C PRO A 183 -5.33 1.08 24.32
N PHE A 184 -4.07 1.15 24.74
CA PHE A 184 -2.96 0.39 24.14
C PHE A 184 -3.28 -1.11 24.02
N ASP A 185 -3.75 -1.71 25.10
CA ASP A 185 -4.06 -3.14 25.14
C ASP A 185 -5.19 -3.51 24.17
N THR A 186 -6.16 -2.61 23.98
CA THR A 186 -7.25 -2.79 23.02
C THR A 186 -6.72 -2.83 21.59
N ILE A 187 -5.87 -1.86 21.20
CA ILE A 187 -5.25 -1.85 19.87
C ILE A 187 -4.40 -3.10 19.64
N THR A 188 -3.55 -3.48 20.61
CA THR A 188 -2.72 -4.68 20.53
C THR A 188 -3.57 -5.93 20.34
N LYS A 189 -4.65 -6.08 21.12
CA LYS A 189 -5.55 -7.23 21.04
C LYS A 189 -6.28 -7.30 19.70
N ILE A 190 -6.76 -6.15 19.20
CA ILE A 190 -7.38 -6.07 17.87
C ILE A 190 -6.38 -6.50 16.80
N ALA A 191 -5.17 -5.93 16.84
CA ALA A 191 -4.10 -6.21 15.90
C ALA A 191 -3.77 -7.71 15.82
N LEU A 192 -3.45 -8.33 16.96
CA LEU A 192 -3.10 -9.75 17.02
C LEU A 192 -4.25 -10.65 16.54
N ARG A 193 -5.49 -10.36 16.97
CA ARG A 193 -6.67 -11.11 16.54
C ARG A 193 -6.90 -11.04 15.04
N THR A 194 -6.80 -9.85 14.43
CA THR A 194 -7.00 -9.70 12.98
C THR A 194 -5.88 -10.34 12.18
N LEU A 195 -4.64 -10.25 12.65
CA LEU A 195 -3.50 -10.89 12.01
C LEU A 195 -3.63 -12.41 12.03
N ASP A 196 -3.97 -13.01 13.17
CA ASP A 196 -4.23 -14.44 13.30
C ASP A 196 -5.33 -14.90 12.33
N ALA A 197 -6.48 -14.22 12.32
CA ALA A 197 -7.58 -14.58 11.43
C ALA A 197 -7.19 -14.55 9.94
N VAL A 198 -6.44 -13.53 9.51
CA VAL A 198 -5.95 -13.42 8.12
C VAL A 198 -4.95 -14.51 7.79
N LEU A 199 -3.92 -14.69 8.63
CA LEU A 199 -2.85 -15.66 8.38
C LEU A 199 -3.34 -17.10 8.47
N THR A 200 -4.24 -17.40 9.40
CA THR A 200 -4.88 -18.73 9.52
C THR A 200 -5.68 -19.06 8.26
N ARG A 201 -6.48 -18.12 7.74
CA ARG A 201 -7.23 -18.29 6.49
C ARG A 201 -6.29 -18.49 5.30
N LEU A 202 -5.24 -17.68 5.21
CA LEU A 202 -4.29 -17.71 4.11
C LEU A 202 -3.46 -19.01 4.13
N HIS A 203 -2.96 -19.44 5.28
CA HIS A 203 -2.24 -20.70 5.46
C HIS A 203 -3.11 -21.92 5.12
N ALA A 204 -4.40 -21.89 5.50
CA ALA A 204 -5.33 -22.97 5.16
C ALA A 204 -5.53 -23.13 3.64
N ALA A 205 -5.52 -22.01 2.89
CA ALA A 205 -5.62 -22.03 1.44
C ALA A 205 -4.27 -22.30 0.75
N TYR A 206 -3.18 -21.82 1.34
CA TYR A 206 -1.82 -21.87 0.80
C TYR A 206 -0.82 -22.27 1.90
N PRO A 207 -0.60 -23.58 2.10
CA PRO A 207 0.28 -24.08 3.17
C PRO A 207 1.75 -23.62 3.09
N SER A 208 2.19 -23.09 1.95
CA SER A 208 3.51 -22.45 1.78
C SER A 208 3.63 -21.13 2.55
N THR A 209 2.51 -20.52 2.94
CA THR A 209 2.51 -19.31 3.77
C THR A 209 2.84 -19.68 5.21
N PRO A 210 3.72 -18.95 5.93
CA PRO A 210 3.96 -19.21 7.35
C PRO A 210 2.68 -19.10 8.21
N PRO A 211 2.46 -20.00 9.18
CA PRO A 211 1.34 -19.89 10.10
C PRO A 211 1.51 -18.71 11.06
N PHE A 212 0.42 -18.28 11.69
CA PHE A 212 0.47 -17.23 12.70
C PHE A 212 1.35 -17.64 13.90
N SER A 213 2.20 -16.71 14.34
CA SER A 213 3.00 -16.82 15.56
C SER A 213 2.84 -15.54 16.38
N GLU A 214 2.21 -15.64 17.55
CA GLU A 214 2.00 -14.48 18.42
C GLU A 214 3.32 -13.89 18.91
N SER A 215 4.34 -14.72 19.21
CA SER A 215 5.66 -14.22 19.64
C SER A 215 6.35 -13.41 18.55
N HIS A 216 6.22 -13.83 17.29
CA HIS A 216 6.81 -13.14 16.14
C HIS A 216 6.09 -11.82 15.87
N ALA A 217 4.75 -11.84 15.92
CA ALA A 217 3.94 -10.65 15.79
C ALA A 217 4.25 -9.64 16.90
N ARG A 218 4.39 -10.10 18.15
CA ARG A 218 4.75 -9.25 19.30
C ARG A 218 6.15 -8.66 19.20
N PHE A 219 7.13 -9.43 18.73
CA PHE A 219 8.47 -8.91 18.46
C PHE A 219 8.42 -7.70 17.51
N TRP A 220 7.74 -7.85 16.37
CA TRP A 220 7.61 -6.77 15.40
C TRP A 220 6.76 -5.62 15.90
N LEU A 221 5.71 -5.88 16.70
CA LEU A 221 5.04 -4.82 17.43
C LEU A 221 6.08 -4.08 18.26
N ASP A 222 6.69 -4.68 19.28
CA ASP A 222 7.58 -4.00 20.23
C ASP A 222 8.65 -3.10 19.57
N GLU A 223 9.21 -3.52 18.42
CA GLU A 223 10.14 -2.71 17.62
C GLU A 223 9.51 -1.42 17.04
N TYR A 224 8.32 -1.52 16.44
CA TYR A 224 7.56 -0.37 15.92
C TYR A 224 6.66 0.30 16.97
N TYR A 225 6.56 -0.29 18.16
CA TYR A 225 5.49 -0.10 19.14
C TYR A 225 6.08 0.10 20.55
N THR A 226 6.95 1.10 20.73
CA THR A 226 7.42 1.42 22.08
C THR A 226 6.25 1.96 22.92
N PRO A 227 5.94 1.40 24.10
CA PRO A 227 4.98 2.00 25.03
C PRO A 227 5.43 3.43 25.40
N PRO A 228 4.55 4.43 25.55
CA PRO A 228 4.94 5.74 26.02
C PRO A 228 5.51 5.55 27.42
N THR A 229 6.78 5.86 27.57
CA THR A 229 7.35 6.09 28.90
C THR A 229 6.74 7.38 29.45
N ALA A 230 6.68 7.52 30.78
CA ALA A 230 6.14 8.70 31.46
C ALA A 230 6.82 10.03 31.03
N GLU A 231 7.96 9.96 30.35
CA GLU A 231 8.76 11.09 29.86
C GLU A 231 8.56 11.39 28.37
N SER A 232 7.80 10.57 27.64
CA SER A 232 7.54 10.79 26.22
C SER A 232 6.65 12.01 26.02
N LYS A 233 7.26 13.16 25.70
CA LYS A 233 6.53 14.35 25.28
C LYS A 233 5.70 13.99 24.05
N PRO A 234 4.41 14.38 23.97
CA PRO A 234 3.65 14.23 22.74
C PRO A 234 4.43 14.94 21.63
N ARG A 235 4.84 14.22 20.58
CA ARG A 235 5.50 14.82 19.42
C ARG A 235 4.59 15.95 18.93
N LYS A 236 5.10 17.18 18.99
CA LYS A 236 4.34 18.41 18.77
C LYS A 236 3.80 18.56 17.35
N ASP A 237 4.24 17.72 16.41
CA ASP A 237 3.78 17.79 15.03
C ASP A 237 2.73 16.71 14.74
N ILE A 238 1.46 17.05 15.00
CA ILE A 238 0.30 16.24 14.66
C ILE A 238 0.28 15.91 13.15
N ARG A 239 0.95 16.70 12.30
CA ARG A 239 0.92 16.54 10.83
C ARG A 239 1.70 15.33 10.33
N GLU A 240 2.86 15.01 10.92
CA GLU A 240 3.64 13.82 10.54
C GLU A 240 2.90 12.52 10.85
N VAL A 241 2.13 12.53 11.94
CA VAL A 241 1.32 11.40 12.35
C VAL A 241 0.33 11.05 11.25
N TRP A 242 -0.32 12.02 10.61
CA TRP A 242 -1.26 11.82 9.48
C TRP A 242 -0.61 11.70 8.10
N GLY A 243 0.72 11.71 8.00
CA GLY A 243 1.41 11.54 6.72
C GLY A 243 1.13 10.18 6.05
N PRO A 244 1.46 10.04 4.76
CA PRO A 244 1.17 8.83 4.00
C PRO A 244 1.87 7.60 4.58
N HIS A 245 1.41 6.43 4.13
CA HIS A 245 2.08 5.16 4.34
C HIS A 245 3.29 5.09 3.41
N HIS A 246 4.48 5.02 4.00
CA HIS A 246 5.77 5.05 3.30
C HIS A 246 6.66 3.86 3.69
N PHE A 247 6.08 2.76 4.17
CA PHE A 247 6.89 1.63 4.65
C PHE A 247 7.86 1.12 3.57
N GLY A 248 7.39 0.93 2.34
CA GLY A 248 8.23 0.46 1.23
C GLY A 248 9.37 1.43 0.92
N LEU A 249 9.10 2.73 0.96
CA LEU A 249 10.11 3.77 0.74
C LEU A 249 11.15 3.80 1.86
N ASN A 250 10.70 3.62 3.10
CA ASN A 250 11.57 3.58 4.28
C ASN A 250 12.50 2.36 4.25
N VAL A 251 12.00 1.18 3.88
CA VAL A 251 12.84 -0.01 3.69
C VAL A 251 13.87 0.24 2.57
N ALA A 252 13.43 0.81 1.45
CA ALA A 252 14.32 1.10 0.33
C ALA A 252 15.45 2.07 0.65
N SER A 253 15.16 3.07 1.49
CA SER A 253 16.16 4.05 1.91
C SER A 253 17.11 3.53 3.00
N GLY A 254 16.95 2.28 3.44
CA GLY A 254 17.70 1.74 4.58
C GLY A 254 17.30 2.34 5.92
N LEU A 255 16.07 2.85 6.04
CA LEU A 255 15.56 3.26 7.35
C LEU A 255 15.42 2.05 8.29
N TYR A 256 15.10 0.88 7.72
CA TYR A 256 14.93 -0.37 8.45
C TYR A 256 15.79 -1.47 7.83
N ASP A 257 16.60 -2.14 8.65
CA ASP A 257 17.27 -3.39 8.27
C ASP A 257 16.42 -4.58 8.73
N ILE A 258 15.47 -4.95 7.88
CA ILE A 258 14.48 -5.99 8.19
C ILE A 258 15.14 -7.36 8.40
N HIS A 259 16.18 -7.68 7.63
CA HIS A 259 16.88 -8.97 7.74
C HIS A 259 17.65 -9.09 9.04
N SER A 260 18.37 -8.04 9.43
CA SER A 260 19.11 -8.05 10.70
C SER A 260 18.16 -8.18 11.90
N LEU A 261 16.97 -7.56 11.84
CA LEU A 261 15.96 -7.68 12.90
C LEU A 261 15.32 -9.08 12.93
N GLU A 262 14.98 -9.63 11.77
CA GLU A 262 14.44 -10.99 11.69
C GLU A 262 15.47 -12.02 12.21
N ALA A 263 16.75 -11.86 11.85
CA ALA A 263 17.83 -12.72 12.36
C ALA A 263 17.98 -12.62 13.89
N GLN A 264 17.82 -11.42 14.46
CA GLN A 264 17.82 -11.23 15.92
C GLN A 264 16.67 -12.00 16.58
N TYR A 265 15.45 -11.91 16.04
CA TYR A 265 14.31 -12.67 16.54
C TYR A 265 14.57 -14.19 16.50
N LEU A 266 15.06 -14.70 15.37
CA LEU A 266 15.38 -16.13 15.21
C LEU A 266 16.48 -16.60 16.18
N ALA A 267 17.47 -15.75 16.47
CA ALA A 267 18.51 -16.03 17.46
C ALA A 267 17.96 -16.05 18.90
N GLN A 268 17.02 -15.16 19.24
CA GLN A 268 16.34 -15.14 20.54
C GLN A 268 15.50 -16.41 20.75
N LEU A 269 14.77 -16.85 19.72
CA LEU A 269 14.03 -18.11 19.77
C LEU A 269 14.95 -19.32 19.99
N SER A 270 16.07 -19.36 19.27
CA SER A 270 17.01 -20.49 19.31
C SER A 270 17.77 -20.61 20.64
N SER A 271 17.99 -19.50 21.32
CA SER A 271 18.76 -19.45 22.57
C SER A 271 17.92 -19.63 23.84
N GLY A 272 16.58 -19.59 23.75
CA GLY A 272 15.66 -19.74 24.89
C GLY A 272 15.81 -18.66 25.97
N LYS A 273 16.57 -17.60 25.68
CA LYS A 273 16.78 -16.42 26.53
C LYS A 273 16.49 -15.18 25.69
N ALA A 274 15.91 -14.16 26.31
CA ALA A 274 16.00 -12.81 25.77
C ALA A 274 17.50 -12.48 25.68
N VAL A 275 18.04 -12.45 24.46
CA VAL A 275 19.37 -11.90 24.22
C VAL A 275 19.28 -10.46 24.69
N GLU A 276 20.03 -10.07 25.73
CA GLU A 276 20.09 -8.67 26.12
C GLU A 276 20.52 -7.88 24.89
N PRO A 277 19.77 -6.81 24.51
CA PRO A 277 20.15 -6.00 23.37
C PRO A 277 21.58 -5.54 23.61
N GLU A 278 22.50 -5.87 22.70
CA GLU A 278 23.88 -5.42 22.83
C GLU A 278 23.90 -3.90 23.07
N PRO A 279 24.84 -3.39 23.90
CA PRO A 279 24.94 -1.96 24.20
C PRO A 279 25.21 -1.10 22.95
N SER A 280 25.54 -1.73 21.83
CA SER A 280 25.37 -1.17 20.49
C SER A 280 24.18 -1.86 19.80
N LYS A 281 22.95 -1.38 20.04
CA LYS A 281 21.89 -1.56 19.04
C LYS A 281 22.50 -1.14 17.70
N PRO A 282 22.57 -1.98 16.65
CA PRO A 282 22.74 -1.43 15.32
C PRO A 282 21.61 -0.41 15.17
N GLU A 283 21.95 0.85 14.90
CA GLU A 283 20.98 1.94 14.94
C GLU A 283 19.77 1.54 14.07
N PHE A 284 18.66 1.20 14.74
CA PHE A 284 17.38 0.84 14.12
C PHE A 284 16.86 1.96 13.20
N TRP A 285 17.43 3.15 13.33
CA TRP A 285 17.17 4.34 12.53
C TRP A 285 18.46 4.72 11.80
N TRP A 286 18.40 4.83 10.48
CA TRP A 286 19.50 5.33 9.65
C TRP A 286 20.73 4.41 9.61
N VAL A 287 20.71 3.38 8.75
CA VAL A 287 21.96 2.71 8.31
C VAL A 287 22.80 3.58 7.35
N GLY A 288 22.80 4.90 7.58
CA GLY A 288 23.39 5.95 6.76
C GLY A 288 22.38 6.74 5.92
N PHE A 289 22.83 7.88 5.40
CA PHE A 289 22.32 8.50 4.16
C PHE A 289 23.26 8.03 3.03
N PRO A 290 22.98 6.95 2.29
CA PRO A 290 23.78 6.72 1.10
C PRO A 290 23.52 7.82 0.07
N ASP A 291 22.27 8.07 -0.40
CA ASP A 291 22.17 8.74 -1.72
C ASP A 291 21.06 9.79 -1.95
N GLY A 292 20.21 10.14 -0.99
CA GLY A 292 19.26 11.25 -1.18
C GLY A 292 18.31 11.14 -2.41
N GLY A 293 18.04 9.91 -2.90
CA GLY A 293 17.25 9.69 -4.13
C GLY A 293 16.54 8.34 -4.27
N THR A 294 16.78 7.37 -3.39
CA THR A 294 16.29 5.98 -3.53
C THR A 294 14.79 5.79 -3.33
N ALA A 295 14.09 6.79 -2.78
CA ALA A 295 12.63 6.75 -2.68
C ALA A 295 11.97 6.74 -4.07
N ILE A 296 12.53 7.48 -5.04
CA ILE A 296 12.03 7.49 -6.42
C ILE A 296 12.25 6.11 -7.05
N ASP A 297 13.40 5.50 -6.82
CA ASP A 297 13.69 4.15 -7.31
C ASP A 297 12.78 3.09 -6.68
N ALA A 298 12.46 3.22 -5.39
CA ALA A 298 11.50 2.34 -4.72
C ALA A 298 10.10 2.46 -5.33
N LEU A 299 9.67 3.67 -5.70
CA LEU A 299 8.43 3.90 -6.45
C LEU A 299 8.50 3.24 -7.84
N GLN A 300 9.62 3.41 -8.55
CA GLN A 300 9.86 2.78 -9.85
C GLN A 300 9.94 1.24 -9.79
N ARG A 301 10.14 0.66 -8.60
CA ARG A 301 10.13 -0.79 -8.37
C ARG A 301 8.82 -1.33 -7.82
N GLY A 302 7.82 -0.47 -7.60
CA GLY A 302 6.55 -0.88 -7.01
C GLY A 302 6.67 -1.33 -5.55
N TRP A 303 7.66 -0.85 -4.79
CA TRP A 303 7.79 -1.28 -3.39
C TRP A 303 6.77 -0.63 -2.45
N GLN A 304 6.13 0.43 -2.95
CA GLN A 304 5.07 1.13 -2.25
C GLN A 304 3.74 0.94 -2.99
N GLU A 305 2.79 0.37 -2.27
CA GLU A 305 1.44 0.06 -2.70
C GLU A 305 0.51 1.27 -2.68
N GLU A 306 -0.53 1.21 -3.52
CA GLU A 306 -1.64 2.17 -3.50
C GLU A 306 -2.68 1.83 -2.44
N ILE A 307 -2.69 0.59 -1.94
CA ILE A 307 -3.58 0.10 -0.89
C ILE A 307 -2.84 -0.99 -0.08
N GLY A 308 -2.94 -0.94 1.25
CA GLY A 308 -2.30 -1.90 2.15
C GLY A 308 -2.71 -3.37 1.94
N SER A 309 -1.97 -4.28 2.57
CA SER A 309 -2.23 -5.72 2.55
C SER A 309 -3.53 -6.09 3.30
N GLU A 310 -3.97 -7.36 3.20
CA GLU A 310 -5.23 -7.79 3.85
C GLU A 310 -5.17 -7.60 5.36
N GLU A 311 -4.06 -7.94 6.01
CA GLU A 311 -3.88 -7.79 7.45
C GLU A 311 -3.89 -6.33 7.92
N GLU A 312 -3.38 -5.40 7.10
CA GLU A 312 -3.44 -3.97 7.38
C GLU A 312 -4.87 -3.45 7.26
N VAL A 313 -5.59 -3.85 6.21
CA VAL A 313 -6.97 -3.42 5.95
C VAL A 313 -7.94 -3.96 7.00
N GLU A 314 -7.83 -5.25 7.33
CA GLU A 314 -8.66 -5.90 8.36
C GLU A 314 -8.40 -5.30 9.74
N PHE A 315 -7.15 -5.01 10.09
CA PHE A 315 -6.80 -4.30 11.31
C PHE A 315 -7.47 -2.92 11.38
N LEU A 316 -7.36 -2.12 10.32
CA LEU A 316 -7.93 -0.77 10.30
C LEU A 316 -9.46 -0.77 10.33
N ALA A 317 -10.10 -1.72 9.64
CA ALA A 317 -11.54 -1.91 9.70
C ALA A 317 -11.98 -2.31 11.12
N ALA A 318 -11.26 -3.21 11.79
CA ALA A 318 -11.58 -3.61 13.16
C ALA A 318 -11.36 -2.48 14.17
N VAL A 319 -10.32 -1.67 14.00
CA VAL A 319 -10.12 -0.45 14.80
C VAL A 319 -11.26 0.54 14.59
N ALA A 320 -11.71 0.73 13.35
CA ALA A 320 -12.85 1.60 13.06
C ALA A 320 -14.13 1.13 13.77
N MET A 321 -14.36 -0.18 13.88
CA MET A 321 -15.51 -0.72 14.62
C MET A 321 -15.45 -0.36 16.10
N GLU A 322 -14.27 -0.50 16.71
CA GLU A 322 -14.07 -0.16 18.12
C GLU A 322 -14.21 1.35 18.37
N GLU A 323 -13.72 2.19 17.45
CA GLU A 323 -13.88 3.65 17.54
C GLU A 323 -15.35 4.07 17.48
N THR A 324 -16.16 3.36 16.71
CA THR A 324 -17.60 3.63 16.58
C THR A 324 -18.48 2.89 17.58
N ALA A 325 -17.88 2.07 18.44
CA ALA A 325 -18.60 1.30 19.44
C ALA A 325 -19.36 2.22 20.39
N GLY A 326 -20.63 1.91 20.63
CA GLY A 326 -21.49 2.70 21.52
C GLY A 326 -22.07 3.98 20.90
N LEU A 327 -21.69 4.37 19.69
CA LEU A 327 -22.44 5.38 18.93
C LEU A 327 -23.76 4.78 18.42
N GLY A 328 -24.77 5.61 18.19
CA GLY A 328 -25.84 5.31 17.24
C GLY A 328 -26.65 4.03 17.44
N ALA A 329 -27.24 3.83 18.63
CA ALA A 329 -28.37 2.90 18.80
C ALA A 329 -29.64 3.33 18.02
N GLY A 330 -29.59 4.53 17.41
CA GLY A 330 -30.53 5.07 16.42
C GLY A 330 -29.77 6.02 15.48
N ALA A 331 -30.49 6.90 14.78
CA ALA A 331 -29.85 7.92 13.92
C ALA A 331 -28.86 8.76 14.74
N ILE A 332 -27.60 8.76 14.32
CA ILE A 332 -26.49 9.43 14.99
C ILE A 332 -26.68 10.93 14.86
N LYS A 333 -26.58 11.62 15.99
CA LYS A 333 -26.61 13.09 16.00
C LYS A 333 -25.22 13.63 15.78
N MET A 334 -25.14 14.80 15.14
CA MET A 334 -23.86 15.38 14.76
C MET A 334 -22.97 15.69 15.98
N ASP A 335 -23.55 16.09 17.12
CA ASP A 335 -22.87 16.35 18.40
C ASP A 335 -22.26 15.11 19.08
N GLU A 336 -22.70 13.90 18.71
CA GLU A 336 -22.11 12.64 19.20
C GLU A 336 -20.83 12.25 18.44
N LEU A 337 -20.55 12.89 17.29
CA LEU A 337 -19.43 12.57 16.42
C LEU A 337 -18.18 13.39 16.75
N ASP A 338 -17.07 12.70 17.05
CA ASP A 338 -15.76 13.33 17.02
C ASP A 338 -15.19 13.34 15.59
N CYS A 339 -15.39 14.46 14.88
CA CYS A 339 -14.87 14.65 13.52
C CYS A 339 -13.34 14.78 13.44
N SER A 340 -12.61 14.63 14.55
CA SER A 340 -11.17 14.36 14.49
C SER A 340 -10.87 12.90 14.13
N ILE A 341 -11.84 11.99 14.28
CA ILE A 341 -11.70 10.55 14.09
C ILE A 341 -12.33 10.13 12.76
N ARG A 342 -11.60 9.31 12.00
CA ARG A 342 -11.96 8.96 10.62
C ARG A 342 -13.20 8.08 10.55
N SER A 343 -13.26 7.07 11.41
CA SER A 343 -14.38 6.13 11.48
C SER A 343 -15.69 6.82 11.81
N HIS A 344 -15.70 7.82 12.70
CA HIS A 344 -16.88 8.63 13.00
C HIS A 344 -17.39 9.38 11.76
N ILE A 345 -16.47 9.99 10.99
CA ILE A 345 -16.83 10.67 9.73
C ILE A 345 -17.41 9.66 8.73
N LEU A 346 -16.75 8.51 8.56
CA LEU A 346 -17.19 7.47 7.63
C LEU A 346 -18.55 6.90 8.02
N LEU A 347 -18.79 6.69 9.32
CA LEU A 347 -20.09 6.29 9.83
C LEU A 347 -21.17 7.34 9.55
N ALA A 348 -20.86 8.63 9.71
CA ALA A 348 -21.77 9.73 9.38
C ALA A 348 -22.09 9.79 7.88
N VAL A 349 -21.11 9.56 7.01
CA VAL A 349 -21.33 9.48 5.56
C VAL A 349 -22.21 8.28 5.20
N MET A 350 -22.02 7.13 5.87
CA MET A 350 -22.88 5.96 5.70
C MET A 350 -24.34 6.27 6.08
N GLN A 351 -24.55 7.03 7.17
CA GLN A 351 -25.89 7.53 7.55
C GLN A 351 -26.48 8.47 6.50
N ALA A 352 -25.69 9.43 6.03
CA ALA A 352 -26.14 10.36 4.99
C ALA A 352 -26.54 9.63 3.70
N ALA A 353 -25.87 8.52 3.36
CA ALA A 353 -26.19 7.69 2.22
C ALA A 353 -27.59 7.05 2.30
N LEU A 354 -28.14 6.87 3.51
CA LEU A 354 -29.50 6.35 3.76
C LEU A 354 -30.59 7.43 3.74
N VAL A 355 -30.23 8.71 3.92
CA VAL A 355 -31.20 9.82 3.94
C VAL A 355 -31.84 9.99 2.56
N LYS A 356 -33.16 9.77 2.43
CA LYS A 356 -33.88 9.87 1.14
C LYS A 356 -34.08 11.31 0.66
N ASN A 357 -34.27 12.24 1.60
CA ASN A 357 -34.48 13.64 1.28
C ASN A 357 -33.13 14.29 0.91
N MET A 358 -33.00 14.72 -0.36
CA MET A 358 -31.76 15.32 -0.85
C MET A 358 -31.41 16.61 -0.10
N GLN A 359 -32.37 17.45 0.28
CA GLN A 359 -32.08 18.68 1.02
C GLN A 359 -31.58 18.39 2.43
N GLU A 360 -32.18 17.40 3.10
CA GLU A 360 -31.74 16.96 4.43
C GLU A 360 -30.34 16.33 4.37
N ARG A 361 -30.07 15.52 3.35
CA ARG A 361 -28.76 14.93 3.10
C ARG A 361 -27.71 16.02 2.89
N GLU A 362 -27.95 16.96 1.97
CA GLU A 362 -27.01 18.04 1.70
C GLU A 362 -26.78 18.93 2.92
N HIS A 363 -27.83 19.18 3.72
CA HIS A 363 -27.68 19.91 4.99
C HIS A 363 -26.78 19.13 5.98
N PHE A 364 -27.03 17.84 6.16
CA PHE A 364 -26.22 16.98 7.04
C PHE A 364 -24.75 16.90 6.59
N LEU A 365 -24.51 16.71 5.30
CA LEU A 365 -23.17 16.66 4.72
C LEU A 365 -22.45 18.01 4.85
N GLY A 366 -23.15 19.13 4.67
CA GLY A 366 -22.60 20.46 4.87
C GLY A 366 -22.20 20.75 6.31
N GLU A 367 -22.95 20.24 7.29
CA GLU A 367 -22.57 20.33 8.71
C GLU A 367 -21.38 19.42 9.05
N LEU A 368 -21.33 18.21 8.47
CA LEU A 368 -20.19 17.30 8.60
C LEU A 368 -18.91 17.95 8.04
N GLU A 369 -19.00 18.54 6.85
CA GLU A 369 -17.91 19.27 6.19
C GLU A 369 -17.34 20.38 7.09
N LYS A 370 -18.20 21.27 7.62
CA LYS A 370 -17.78 22.35 8.53
C LYS A 370 -17.04 21.80 9.75
N ARG A 371 -17.54 20.72 10.35
CA ARG A 371 -16.91 20.12 11.55
C ARG A 371 -15.58 19.46 11.24
N MET A 372 -15.45 18.79 10.10
CA MET A 372 -14.17 18.24 9.64
C MET A 372 -13.10 19.34 9.49
N VAL A 373 -13.48 20.48 8.92
CA VAL A 373 -12.59 21.66 8.76
C VAL A 373 -12.24 22.26 10.12
N GLN A 374 -13.23 22.46 11.00
CA GLN A 374 -13.02 23.00 12.36
C GLN A 374 -12.07 22.14 13.21
N LYS A 375 -12.13 20.82 13.06
CA LYS A 375 -11.22 19.88 13.73
C LYS A 375 -9.82 19.85 13.12
N GLY A 376 -9.58 20.59 12.04
CA GLY A 376 -8.27 20.71 11.39
C GLY A 376 -7.81 19.45 10.69
N ARG A 377 -8.73 18.51 10.41
CA ARG A 377 -8.41 17.22 9.79
C ARG A 377 -8.18 17.35 8.28
N ILE A 378 -8.94 18.21 7.63
CA ILE A 378 -8.90 18.44 6.18
C ILE A 378 -9.06 19.95 5.90
N GLY A 379 -8.44 20.43 4.82
CA GLY A 379 -8.62 21.80 4.35
C GLY A 379 -10.05 22.04 3.84
N GLU A 380 -10.54 23.26 4.03
CA GLU A 380 -11.85 23.71 3.52
C GLU A 380 -12.00 23.43 2.03
N GLU A 381 -10.92 23.59 1.25
CA GLU A 381 -10.92 23.37 -0.19
C GLU A 381 -11.13 21.90 -0.61
N ARG A 382 -10.96 20.94 0.32
CA ARG A 382 -11.07 19.50 0.05
C ARG A 382 -12.21 18.80 0.77
N ALA A 383 -12.68 19.36 1.88
CA ALA A 383 -13.66 18.72 2.76
C ALA A 383 -14.94 18.29 2.02
N GLY A 384 -15.57 19.19 1.25
CA GLY A 384 -16.77 18.85 0.48
C GLY A 384 -16.53 17.83 -0.63
N LYS A 385 -15.37 17.87 -1.31
CA LYS A 385 -15.01 16.85 -2.31
C LYS A 385 -14.83 15.48 -1.66
N TRP A 386 -14.12 15.45 -0.54
CA TRP A 386 -13.87 14.23 0.24
C TRP A 386 -15.18 13.54 0.66
N VAL A 387 -16.11 14.32 1.23
CA VAL A 387 -17.40 13.79 1.72
C VAL A 387 -18.23 13.22 0.58
N ARG A 388 -18.24 13.87 -0.59
CA ARG A 388 -18.95 13.39 -1.79
C ARG A 388 -18.34 12.10 -2.33
N GLU A 389 -17.02 12.02 -2.46
CA GLU A 389 -16.34 10.80 -2.91
C GLU A 389 -16.63 9.62 -1.96
N ALA A 390 -16.61 9.85 -0.64
CA ALA A 390 -16.94 8.81 0.34
C ALA A 390 -18.40 8.38 0.23
N LEU A 391 -19.31 9.33 0.01
CA LEU A 391 -20.73 9.06 -0.18
C LEU A 391 -20.97 8.20 -1.43
N GLU A 392 -20.32 8.51 -2.56
CA GLU A 392 -20.43 7.75 -3.81
C GLU A 392 -20.05 6.27 -3.62
N ILE A 393 -19.03 6.01 -2.79
CA ILE A 393 -18.60 4.66 -2.44
C ILE A 393 -19.61 3.94 -1.55
N MET A 394 -20.21 4.63 -0.58
CA MET A 394 -21.10 4.01 0.41
C MET A 394 -22.53 3.80 -0.11
N VAL A 395 -23.01 4.65 -1.02
CA VAL A 395 -24.38 4.60 -1.55
C VAL A 395 -24.78 3.21 -2.09
N PRO A 396 -23.97 2.51 -2.91
CA PRO A 396 -24.30 1.17 -3.40
C PRO A 396 -24.57 0.14 -2.28
N TYR A 397 -23.81 0.22 -1.17
CA TYR A 397 -23.93 -0.72 -0.06
C TYR A 397 -25.20 -0.51 0.76
N VAL A 398 -25.64 0.74 0.89
CA VAL A 398 -26.81 1.08 1.71
C VAL A 398 -28.13 1.07 0.92
N ARG A 399 -28.09 1.16 -0.42
CA ARG A 399 -29.31 1.19 -1.27
C ARG A 399 -30.25 0.01 -1.03
N VAL A 400 -29.70 -1.15 -0.68
CA VAL A 400 -30.49 -2.36 -0.40
C VAL A 400 -31.43 -2.20 0.82
N ARG A 401 -31.14 -1.26 1.73
CA ARG A 401 -31.90 -1.02 2.97
C ARG A 401 -33.06 -0.02 2.81
N GLN A 402 -33.27 0.52 1.61
CA GLN A 402 -34.38 1.47 1.33
C GLN A 402 -34.53 2.60 2.37
N GLY A 403 -33.43 3.10 2.93
CA GLY A 403 -33.40 4.25 3.87
C GLY A 403 -33.67 3.91 5.34
N GLU A 404 -33.68 2.64 5.73
CA GLU A 404 -33.73 2.23 7.13
C GLU A 404 -32.32 2.18 7.72
N TRP A 405 -32.12 2.81 8.89
CA TRP A 405 -30.86 2.76 9.62
C TRP A 405 -30.74 1.39 10.32
N PRO A 406 -29.65 0.64 10.10
CA PRO A 406 -29.47 -0.68 10.70
C PRO A 406 -29.35 -0.61 12.23
N ASP A 407 -29.62 -1.73 12.89
CA ASP A 407 -29.26 -1.88 14.29
C ASP A 407 -27.73 -1.91 14.47
N THR A 408 -27.26 -1.89 15.72
CA THR A 408 -25.84 -1.80 16.03
C THR A 408 -24.99 -2.90 15.36
N GLU A 409 -25.45 -4.15 15.37
CA GLU A 409 -24.68 -5.29 14.86
C GLU A 409 -24.63 -5.27 13.33
N GLU A 410 -25.78 -5.08 12.69
CA GLU A 410 -25.87 -4.98 11.23
C GLU A 410 -25.11 -3.77 10.69
N ARG A 411 -25.13 -2.65 11.43
CA ARG A 411 -24.39 -1.44 11.10
C ARG A 411 -22.89 -1.69 11.13
N ASP A 412 -22.40 -2.35 12.17
CA ASP A 412 -20.98 -2.63 12.34
C ASP A 412 -20.51 -3.61 11.26
N GLU A 413 -21.30 -4.65 10.96
CA GLU A 413 -21.01 -5.55 9.84
C GLU A 413 -20.97 -4.80 8.50
N MET A 414 -21.94 -3.92 8.25
CA MET A 414 -22.01 -3.13 7.02
C MET A 414 -20.83 -2.18 6.89
N LEU A 415 -20.52 -1.41 7.94
CA LEU A 415 -19.40 -0.47 7.94
C LEU A 415 -18.09 -1.24 7.76
N ARG A 416 -17.88 -2.35 8.49
CA ARG A 416 -16.69 -3.19 8.32
C ARG A 416 -16.56 -3.68 6.88
N ARG A 417 -17.64 -4.20 6.29
CA ARG A 417 -17.64 -4.67 4.90
C ARG A 417 -17.25 -3.56 3.92
N ILE A 418 -17.86 -2.37 4.05
CA ILE A 418 -17.52 -1.21 3.22
C ILE A 418 -16.04 -0.87 3.34
N LEU A 419 -15.50 -0.84 4.56
CA LEU A 419 -14.11 -0.46 4.81
C LEU A 419 -13.10 -1.50 4.30
N VAL A 420 -13.41 -2.80 4.44
CA VAL A 420 -12.57 -3.89 3.93
C VAL A 420 -12.57 -3.90 2.40
N GLU A 421 -13.71 -3.68 1.77
CA GLU A 421 -13.81 -3.62 0.30
C GLU A 421 -13.30 -2.28 -0.28
N ASN A 422 -13.26 -1.19 0.51
CA ASN A 422 -12.86 0.15 0.07
C ASN A 422 -11.82 0.80 1.01
N PRO A 423 -10.64 0.20 1.20
CA PRO A 423 -9.62 0.65 2.14
C PRO A 423 -9.05 2.04 1.86
N LEU A 424 -9.21 2.56 0.64
CA LEU A 424 -8.89 3.95 0.29
C LEU A 424 -9.62 4.97 1.19
N LEU A 425 -10.75 4.60 1.79
CA LEU A 425 -11.51 5.44 2.74
C LEU A 425 -10.67 5.81 3.97
N PHE A 426 -9.64 5.04 4.31
CA PHE A 426 -8.73 5.37 5.42
C PHE A 426 -7.72 6.48 5.11
N ALA A 427 -7.60 6.92 3.84
CA ALA A 427 -6.70 7.98 3.41
C ALA A 427 -5.28 7.90 3.97
N ARG A 428 -4.55 6.85 3.57
CA ARG A 428 -3.14 6.68 3.94
C ARG A 428 -2.25 6.45 2.74
N TRP A 429 -2.84 6.12 1.61
CA TRP A 429 -2.14 5.76 0.40
C TRP A 429 -2.52 6.76 -0.68
N LYS A 430 -1.54 7.54 -1.14
CA LYS A 430 -1.65 8.34 -2.35
C LYS A 430 -0.28 8.46 -2.95
N LEU A 431 -0.03 7.63 -3.95
CA LEU A 431 1.28 7.50 -4.55
C LEU A 431 1.37 8.16 -5.92
N SER A 432 0.34 7.99 -6.74
CA SER A 432 0.33 8.51 -8.10
C SER A 432 -0.66 9.66 -8.25
N ALA A 433 -0.22 10.74 -8.91
CA ALA A 433 -1.11 11.82 -9.34
C ALA A 433 -2.07 11.36 -10.45
N VAL A 434 -1.82 10.18 -11.06
CA VAL A 434 -2.64 9.55 -12.08
C VAL A 434 -3.83 8.78 -11.47
N LEU A 435 -3.89 8.64 -10.13
CA LEU A 435 -5.09 8.19 -9.42
C LEU A 435 -6.22 9.22 -9.59
N ARG A 436 -6.95 9.11 -10.71
CA ARG A 436 -8.02 10.03 -11.09
C ARG A 436 -9.36 9.72 -10.43
N GLN A 437 -9.54 8.49 -9.93
CA GLN A 437 -10.85 8.02 -9.50
C GLN A 437 -11.26 8.57 -8.13
N PHE A 438 -10.39 8.54 -7.12
CA PHE A 438 -10.69 9.07 -5.79
C PHE A 438 -9.42 9.60 -5.11
N ALA A 439 -9.52 10.72 -4.39
CA ALA A 439 -8.37 11.39 -3.78
C ALA A 439 -8.64 11.76 -2.31
N PHE A 440 -8.58 10.74 -1.45
CA PHE A 440 -8.94 10.88 -0.04
C PHE A 440 -7.81 11.37 0.89
N ASP A 441 -6.57 11.52 0.42
CA ASP A 441 -5.41 11.97 1.23
C ASP A 441 -5.75 13.21 2.07
N ASP A 442 -5.58 13.17 3.40
CA ASP A 442 -6.04 14.25 4.28
C ASP A 442 -4.96 15.36 4.49
N ALA A 443 -3.72 15.18 4.04
CA ALA A 443 -2.67 16.16 4.30
C ALA A 443 -2.71 17.34 3.32
N LYS A 444 -2.70 18.59 3.85
CA LYS A 444 -2.09 19.72 3.15
C LYS A 444 -0.61 19.39 3.02
N THR A 445 -0.24 18.70 1.95
CA THR A 445 1.16 18.43 1.59
C THR A 445 1.83 19.71 1.10
N GLY A 446 1.83 20.75 1.94
CA GLY A 446 2.96 21.66 2.03
C GLY A 446 4.11 20.96 2.75
N CYS A 447 4.42 19.70 2.40
CA CYS A 447 5.67 19.10 2.82
C CYS A 447 6.73 19.74 1.93
N HIS A 448 7.29 20.87 2.38
CA HIS A 448 8.50 21.43 1.78
C HIS A 448 9.62 20.37 1.74
N GLY A 449 9.55 19.33 2.57
CA GLY A 449 10.41 18.14 2.50
C GLY A 449 10.10 17.16 1.35
N CYS A 450 8.84 17.03 0.89
CA CYS A 450 8.52 16.24 -0.31
C CYS A 450 8.87 16.97 -1.61
N HIS A 451 9.21 18.26 -1.59
CA HIS A 451 9.83 18.90 -2.75
C HIS A 451 11.36 18.86 -2.70
N ILE A 452 11.95 18.58 -1.54
CA ILE A 452 13.41 18.43 -1.37
C ILE A 452 13.83 16.97 -1.54
N ALA A 453 12.99 15.99 -1.20
CA ALA A 453 13.21 14.57 -1.52
C ALA A 453 12.99 14.22 -3.01
N TYR A 454 12.61 15.20 -3.83
CA TYR A 454 12.34 15.06 -5.28
C TYR A 454 13.08 16.13 -6.09
N ARG A 455 14.22 16.64 -5.59
CA ARG A 455 15.12 17.51 -6.34
C ARG A 455 16.56 17.07 -6.24
#